data_AF-A0AA35KQ72-F1
#
_entry.id   AF-A0AA35KQ72-F1
#
_cell.length_a   1.000
_cell.length_b   1.000
_cell.length_c   1.000
_cell.angle_alpha   90.00
_cell.angle_beta   90.00
_cell.angle_gamma   90.00
#
_symmetry.space_group_name_H-M   'P 1'
#
loop_
_entity.id
_entity.type
_entity.pdbx_description
1 polymer ?
#
loop_
_entity_poly.entity_id
_entity_poly.type
_entity_poly.pdbx_seq_one_letter_code
_entity_poly.pdbx_strand_id
1 'polypeptide(L)'
;MFAQQFKAFLPPKNKLELADPWWVIPSELNIFTGYLPNNRFYPPAPKGKEVIIHKLLSMFHPRPFVKTRFAPQGAVACIQAVAEFYYKIAFRIHAEFQLNEPPDFPFWFSPAQFTGYIVLAKDSSHVREFKLFVPNNRSLNVDMEWLYGALESSNMEVDIGYLPQMELESLGPSVPSVIHDENGNVIDSRDSEGEPIQFIFEEITWQQEISWEEAAGKLEVAMYPFKKVSYLPFTEAFERAKSESKLVHSILLWGALGDQSCSGRTLRETVLESSPILAFLNESFISTWSLVKELEELQAKRENEVNSKLADLHLEKYNFPVEIMICLPNGTVVHHINANYFLDITSMKPEEAESSIFSFSASFEDPSTATYLQFLKEGLQRAKPFLQA
;
A
#
# COMPACT_ATOMS: atom_id res chain seq x y z
N MET A 1 18.86 6.78 -20.31
CA MET A 1 17.70 5.87 -20.38
C MET A 1 16.92 6.23 -21.64
N PHE A 2 16.37 5.28 -22.40
CA PHE A 2 15.66 5.56 -23.65
C PHE A 2 14.15 5.66 -23.43
N ALA A 3 13.45 6.58 -24.11
CA ALA A 3 12.01 6.78 -23.96
C ALA A 3 11.19 5.51 -24.21
N GLN A 4 11.57 4.70 -25.20
CA GLN A 4 10.89 3.45 -25.54
C GLN A 4 10.81 2.45 -24.37
N GLN A 5 11.71 2.53 -23.38
CA GLN A 5 11.67 1.67 -22.19
C GLN A 5 10.46 2.00 -21.29
N PHE A 6 9.94 3.23 -21.35
CA PHE A 6 8.75 3.65 -20.61
C PHE A 6 7.44 3.14 -21.22
N LYS A 7 7.49 2.48 -22.39
CA LYS A 7 6.36 1.71 -22.94
C LYS A 7 5.76 0.73 -21.93
N ALA A 8 6.54 0.27 -20.95
CA ALA A 8 6.06 -0.59 -19.86
C ALA A 8 4.86 0.00 -19.09
N PHE A 9 4.81 1.33 -18.98
CA PHE A 9 3.76 2.09 -18.29
C PHE A 9 2.52 2.31 -19.15
N LEU A 10 2.55 2.11 -20.48
CA LEU A 10 1.35 2.32 -21.30
C LEU A 10 0.22 1.35 -20.91
N PRO A 11 -1.04 1.82 -20.94
CA PRO A 11 -2.19 0.98 -20.64
C PRO A 11 -2.31 -0.16 -21.66
N PRO A 12 -2.72 -1.37 -21.22
CA PRO A 12 -3.15 -2.40 -22.16
C PRO A 12 -4.45 -1.97 -22.86
N LYS A 13 -4.75 -2.59 -24.02
CA LYS A 13 -5.87 -2.19 -24.90
C LYS A 13 -7.24 -2.20 -24.22
N ASN A 14 -7.41 -2.98 -23.15
CA ASN A 14 -8.65 -3.12 -22.38
C ASN A 14 -8.72 -2.21 -21.15
N LYS A 15 -7.75 -1.31 -20.95
CA LYS A 15 -7.63 -0.42 -19.78
C LYS A 15 -7.41 1.03 -20.22
N LEU A 16 -8.25 1.49 -21.15
CA LEU A 16 -8.18 2.84 -21.73
C LEU A 16 -9.08 3.85 -21.01
N GLU A 17 -9.89 3.40 -20.04
CA GLU A 17 -10.73 4.27 -19.24
C GLU A 17 -9.92 5.00 -18.17
N LEU A 18 -10.34 6.23 -17.85
CA LEU A 18 -9.76 7.00 -16.75
C LEU A 18 -9.92 6.24 -15.43
N ALA A 19 -8.90 6.33 -14.59
CA ALA A 19 -8.87 5.75 -13.25
C ALA A 19 -8.99 4.20 -13.19
N ASP A 20 -9.07 3.48 -14.31
CA ASP A 20 -9.13 2.01 -14.31
C ASP A 20 -7.72 1.43 -14.15
N PRO A 21 -7.38 0.82 -12.99
CA PRO A 21 -6.02 0.39 -12.71
C PRO A 21 -5.62 -0.87 -13.48
N TRP A 22 -4.33 -0.96 -13.81
CA TRP A 22 -3.69 -2.18 -14.30
C TRP A 22 -2.35 -2.42 -13.63
N TRP A 23 -1.93 -3.68 -13.63
CA TRP A 23 -0.62 -4.08 -13.14
C TRP A 23 0.44 -3.83 -14.22
N VAL A 24 1.40 -2.97 -13.91
CA VAL A 24 2.65 -2.80 -14.67
C VAL A 24 3.58 -3.97 -14.34
N ILE A 25 3.69 -4.31 -13.06
CA ILE A 25 4.39 -5.48 -12.54
C ILE A 25 3.44 -6.15 -11.53
N PRO A 26 2.90 -7.34 -11.82
CA PRO A 26 2.02 -8.03 -10.88
C PRO A 26 2.80 -8.56 -9.66
N SER A 27 2.08 -8.78 -8.57
CA SER A 27 2.59 -9.56 -7.43
C SER A 27 2.89 -11.00 -7.87
N GLU A 28 3.97 -11.57 -7.34
CA GLU A 28 4.29 -13.00 -7.47
C GLU A 28 4.03 -13.79 -6.19
N LEU A 29 3.61 -13.11 -5.12
CA LEU A 29 3.20 -13.76 -3.89
C LEU A 29 1.86 -14.45 -4.11
N ASN A 30 1.87 -15.74 -3.83
CA ASN A 30 0.69 -16.53 -3.60
C ASN A 30 0.99 -17.51 -2.46
N ILE A 31 -0.04 -18.21 -1.98
CA ILE A 31 0.05 -19.18 -0.89
C ILE A 31 1.08 -20.31 -1.13
N PHE A 32 1.58 -20.48 -2.36
CA PHE A 32 2.53 -21.53 -2.76
C PHE A 32 3.95 -21.05 -3.05
N THR A 33 4.16 -19.75 -3.33
CA THR A 33 5.47 -19.21 -3.74
C THR A 33 6.32 -18.74 -2.56
N GLY A 34 5.71 -18.45 -1.41
CA GLY A 34 6.40 -18.00 -0.20
C GLY A 34 7.04 -16.60 -0.34
N TYR A 35 7.51 -16.05 0.78
CA TYR A 35 8.19 -14.76 0.81
C TYR A 35 9.66 -14.88 0.40
N LEU A 36 10.26 -13.78 -0.08
CA LEU A 36 11.71 -13.74 -0.28
C LEU A 36 12.42 -13.80 1.09
N PRO A 37 13.55 -14.53 1.22
CA PRO A 37 14.21 -14.71 2.51
C PRO A 37 14.86 -13.42 3.01
N ASN A 38 14.90 -13.25 4.33
CA ASN A 38 15.43 -12.07 5.00
C ASN A 38 16.96 -11.98 4.90
N ASN A 39 17.63 -13.12 4.72
CA ASN A 39 19.09 -13.19 4.63
C ASN A 39 19.67 -12.78 3.26
N ARG A 40 18.85 -12.27 2.34
CA ARG A 40 19.26 -12.00 0.97
C ARG A 40 19.97 -10.64 0.83
N PHE A 41 21.12 -10.64 0.16
CA PHE A 41 21.89 -9.43 -0.12
C PHE A 41 21.60 -8.83 -1.51
N TYR A 42 21.49 -9.68 -2.52
CA TYR A 42 21.44 -9.24 -3.92
C TYR A 42 20.06 -9.43 -4.54
N PRO A 43 19.54 -8.40 -5.25
CA PRO A 43 18.25 -8.50 -5.91
C PRO A 43 18.27 -9.56 -7.02
N PRO A 44 17.12 -10.20 -7.32
CA PRO A 44 17.00 -11.01 -8.52
C PRO A 44 17.23 -10.16 -9.76
N ALA A 45 17.77 -10.76 -10.83
CA ALA A 45 17.94 -10.05 -12.09
C ALA A 45 16.57 -9.62 -12.65
N PRO A 46 16.36 -8.32 -12.97
CA PRO A 46 15.06 -7.84 -13.42
C PRO A 46 14.70 -8.39 -14.80
N LYS A 47 13.43 -8.73 -15.01
CA LYS A 47 12.94 -9.26 -16.30
C LYS A 47 11.77 -8.44 -16.85
N GLY A 48 11.66 -8.38 -18.18
CA GLY A 48 10.54 -7.72 -18.86
C GLY A 48 10.34 -6.27 -18.41
N LYS A 49 9.13 -5.95 -17.89
CA LYS A 49 8.77 -4.60 -17.41
C LYS A 49 9.50 -4.19 -16.12
N GLU A 50 10.10 -5.13 -15.38
CA GLU A 50 10.89 -4.80 -14.17
C GLU A 50 12.16 -4.03 -14.51
N VAL A 51 12.71 -4.20 -15.72
CA VAL A 51 14.00 -3.61 -16.10
C VAL A 51 13.99 -2.09 -16.00
N ILE A 52 12.90 -1.43 -16.41
CA ILE A 52 12.80 0.03 -16.34
C ILE A 52 12.66 0.51 -14.89
N ILE A 53 11.85 -0.18 -14.07
CA ILE A 53 11.67 0.16 -12.66
C ILE A 53 12.98 -0.07 -11.88
N HIS A 54 13.66 -1.20 -12.10
CA HIS A 54 14.98 -1.46 -11.53
C HIS A 54 15.96 -0.35 -11.90
N LYS A 55 16.05 0.07 -13.17
CA LYS A 55 16.96 1.14 -13.60
C LYS A 55 16.67 2.48 -12.92
N LEU A 56 15.40 2.84 -12.77
CA LEU A 56 14.98 4.05 -12.07
C LEU A 56 15.38 3.98 -10.59
N LEU A 57 15.03 2.90 -9.90
CA LEU A 57 15.35 2.72 -8.48
C LEU A 57 16.86 2.58 -8.24
N SER A 58 17.61 2.03 -9.18
CA SER A 58 19.07 1.97 -9.13
C SER A 58 19.75 3.34 -9.14
N MET A 59 19.04 4.41 -9.50
CA MET A 59 19.55 5.77 -9.35
C MET A 59 19.63 6.21 -7.89
N PHE A 60 18.83 5.62 -7.01
CA PHE A 60 18.91 5.86 -5.56
C PHE A 60 19.95 4.96 -4.88
N HIS A 61 19.96 3.67 -5.22
CA HIS A 61 20.84 2.70 -4.58
C HIS A 61 21.06 1.47 -5.49
N PRO A 62 22.28 0.89 -5.57
CA PRO A 62 22.62 -0.18 -6.52
C PRO A 62 21.84 -1.50 -6.35
N ARG A 63 21.24 -1.74 -5.18
CA ARG A 63 20.54 -3.00 -4.84
C ARG A 63 19.03 -2.81 -4.60
N PRO A 64 18.24 -2.39 -5.62
CA PRO A 64 16.80 -2.31 -5.47
C PRO A 64 16.13 -3.66 -5.70
N PHE A 65 15.20 -4.02 -4.81
CA PHE A 65 14.28 -5.13 -4.97
C PHE A 65 12.96 -4.58 -5.52
N VAL A 66 12.75 -4.76 -6.83
CA VAL A 66 11.53 -4.30 -7.54
C VAL A 66 10.27 -5.01 -7.05
N LYS A 67 10.43 -6.18 -6.45
CA LYS A 67 9.40 -6.88 -5.69
C LYS A 67 9.90 -7.03 -4.27
N THR A 68 9.19 -6.40 -3.35
CA THR A 68 9.42 -6.47 -1.90
C THR A 68 9.33 -7.90 -1.39
N ARG A 69 9.96 -8.22 -0.25
CA ARG A 69 9.86 -9.55 0.37
C ARG A 69 8.43 -9.94 0.72
N PHE A 70 7.59 -8.95 1.04
CA PHE A 70 6.23 -9.11 1.54
C PHE A 70 5.22 -8.30 0.73
N ALA A 71 3.93 -8.63 0.85
CA ALA A 71 2.90 -7.88 0.15
C ALA A 71 2.68 -6.49 0.80
N PRO A 72 2.17 -5.52 0.04
CA PRO A 72 1.90 -5.60 -1.40
C PRO A 72 3.19 -5.59 -2.22
N GLN A 73 3.20 -6.34 -3.32
CA GLN A 73 4.31 -6.38 -4.27
C GLN A 73 3.92 -5.75 -5.60
N GLY A 74 4.93 -5.18 -6.27
CA GLY A 74 4.84 -4.84 -7.69
C GLY A 74 4.47 -3.39 -7.95
N ALA A 75 3.86 -3.14 -9.11
CA ALA A 75 3.56 -1.81 -9.59
C ALA A 75 2.19 -1.77 -10.28
N VAL A 76 1.36 -0.82 -9.87
CA VAL A 76 0.07 -0.51 -10.51
C VAL A 76 0.10 0.88 -11.13
N ALA A 77 -0.66 1.05 -12.21
CA ALA A 77 -0.82 2.33 -12.88
C ALA A 77 -2.27 2.54 -13.33
N CYS A 78 -2.66 3.79 -13.53
CA CYS A 78 -3.96 4.17 -14.08
C CYS A 78 -3.79 5.42 -14.96
N ILE A 79 -4.69 5.62 -15.92
CA ILE A 79 -4.71 6.86 -16.71
C ILE A 79 -5.35 7.95 -15.84
N GLN A 80 -4.59 9.02 -15.59
CA GLN A 80 -5.08 10.22 -14.90
C GLN A 80 -5.64 11.24 -15.89
N ALA A 81 -5.01 11.40 -17.05
CA ALA A 81 -5.48 12.32 -18.08
C ALA A 81 -5.18 11.80 -19.49
N VAL A 82 -6.05 12.16 -20.44
CA VAL A 82 -5.96 11.80 -21.86
C VAL A 82 -5.92 13.07 -22.69
N ALA A 83 -4.91 13.17 -23.55
CA ALA A 83 -4.84 14.16 -24.63
C ALA A 83 -4.85 13.43 -25.98
N GLU A 84 -4.78 14.18 -27.08
CA GLU A 84 -4.73 13.60 -28.43
C GLU A 84 -3.53 12.66 -28.60
N PHE A 85 -2.33 13.12 -28.26
CA PHE A 85 -1.07 12.39 -28.44
C PHE A 85 -0.48 11.80 -27.15
N TYR A 86 -1.00 12.16 -25.98
CA TYR A 86 -0.39 11.83 -24.69
C TYR A 86 -1.36 11.13 -23.75
N TYR A 87 -0.79 10.28 -22.89
CA TYR A 87 -1.39 9.90 -21.62
C TYR A 87 -0.59 10.52 -20.47
N LYS A 88 -1.30 11.02 -19.45
CA LYS A 88 -0.74 11.21 -18.10
C LYS A 88 -1.10 9.98 -17.28
N ILE A 89 -0.10 9.20 -16.91
CA ILE A 89 -0.27 7.94 -16.20
C ILE A 89 0.23 8.15 -14.79
N ALA A 90 -0.66 8.00 -13.81
CA ALA A 90 -0.28 7.94 -12.41
C ALA A 90 0.09 6.50 -12.05
N PHE A 91 1.10 6.31 -11.21
CA PHE A 91 1.56 4.99 -10.81
C PHE A 91 1.94 4.90 -9.33
N ARG A 92 1.98 3.67 -8.85
CA ARG A 92 2.39 3.29 -7.50
C ARG A 92 3.24 2.03 -7.58
N ILE A 93 4.39 2.04 -6.93
CA ILE A 93 5.40 0.98 -6.97
C ILE A 93 5.81 0.66 -5.54
N HIS A 94 5.78 -0.63 -5.21
CA HIS A 94 6.31 -1.18 -3.97
C HIS A 94 7.66 -1.82 -4.24
N ALA A 95 8.69 -1.28 -3.60
CA ALA A 95 10.06 -1.74 -3.73
C ALA A 95 10.83 -1.48 -2.42
N GLU A 96 11.85 -2.27 -2.18
CA GLU A 96 12.75 -2.11 -1.04
C GLU A 96 14.21 -2.11 -1.50
N PHE A 97 15.12 -1.72 -0.61
CA PHE A 97 16.54 -1.70 -0.87
C PHE A 97 17.26 -2.54 0.17
N GLN A 98 18.29 -3.22 -0.29
CA GLN A 98 19.22 -3.89 0.59
C GLN A 98 20.47 -3.00 0.73
N LEU A 99 20.70 -2.44 1.92
CA LEU A 99 21.75 -1.43 2.15
C LEU A 99 23.13 -2.00 2.51
N ASN A 100 23.21 -3.19 3.09
CA ASN A 100 24.46 -3.78 3.57
C ASN A 100 25.09 -4.73 2.55
N GLU A 101 26.33 -5.12 2.80
CA GLU A 101 26.98 -6.21 2.08
C GLU A 101 27.71 -7.10 3.09
N PRO A 102 28.00 -8.37 2.78
CA PRO A 102 28.82 -9.19 3.66
C PRO A 102 30.16 -8.50 3.95
N PRO A 103 30.67 -8.55 5.20
CA PRO A 103 30.24 -9.44 6.29
C PRO A 103 29.09 -8.90 7.16
N ASP A 104 28.62 -7.68 6.93
CA ASP A 104 27.52 -7.12 7.70
C ASP A 104 26.22 -7.86 7.40
N PHE A 105 25.36 -7.99 8.40
CA PHE A 105 24.07 -8.65 8.23
C PHE A 105 23.12 -7.79 7.37
N PRO A 106 22.14 -8.39 6.68
CA PRO A 106 21.19 -7.66 5.88
C PRO A 106 20.43 -6.59 6.66
N PHE A 107 20.49 -5.37 6.14
CA PHE A 107 19.68 -4.23 6.50
C PHE A 107 18.78 -3.83 5.32
N TRP A 108 17.49 -4.06 5.47
CA TRP A 108 16.42 -3.71 4.56
C TRP A 108 15.88 -2.32 4.83
N PHE A 109 15.81 -1.52 3.78
CA PHE A 109 15.22 -0.19 3.78
C PHE A 109 14.04 -0.19 2.83
N SER A 110 12.84 -0.07 3.36
CA SER A 110 11.58 -0.26 2.64
C SER A 110 10.77 1.03 2.70
N PRO A 111 10.91 1.93 1.72
CA PRO A 111 10.02 3.07 1.61
C PRO A 111 8.57 2.62 1.56
N ALA A 112 7.68 3.42 2.14
CA ALA A 112 6.26 3.16 2.18
C ALA A 112 5.69 2.78 0.79
N GLN A 113 5.98 3.64 -0.18
CA GLN A 113 5.68 3.42 -1.58
C GLN A 113 6.49 4.43 -2.39
N PHE A 114 6.72 4.12 -3.65
CA PHE A 114 7.02 5.12 -4.66
C PHE A 114 5.73 5.44 -5.42
N THR A 115 5.39 6.71 -5.53
CA THR A 115 4.29 7.19 -6.37
C THR A 115 4.79 8.26 -7.33
N GLY A 116 3.99 8.60 -8.32
CA GLY A 116 4.38 9.58 -9.31
C GLY A 116 3.52 9.52 -10.54
N TYR A 117 3.96 10.25 -11.55
CA TYR A 117 3.30 10.26 -12.85
C TYR A 117 4.32 10.32 -13.99
N ILE A 118 3.87 9.87 -15.15
CA ILE A 118 4.57 10.03 -16.40
C ILE A 118 3.61 10.58 -17.45
N VAL A 119 4.06 11.62 -18.16
CA VAL A 119 3.40 12.07 -19.38
C VAL A 119 4.15 11.45 -20.55
N LEU A 120 3.48 10.52 -21.24
CA LEU A 120 4.09 9.66 -22.25
C LEU A 120 3.29 9.75 -23.55
N ALA A 121 3.99 9.88 -24.67
CA ALA A 121 3.35 9.78 -25.99
C ALA A 121 2.70 8.41 -26.17
N LYS A 122 1.51 8.35 -26.78
CA LYS A 122 0.73 7.10 -26.92
C LYS A 122 1.47 6.00 -27.69
N ASP A 123 2.43 6.37 -28.53
CA ASP A 123 3.29 5.49 -29.30
C ASP A 123 4.62 5.13 -28.59
N SER A 124 4.85 5.65 -27.38
CA SER A 124 6.09 5.55 -26.60
C SER A 124 7.35 6.15 -27.24
N SER A 125 7.19 7.04 -28.22
CA SER A 125 8.31 7.70 -28.91
C SER A 125 9.12 8.62 -27.98
N HIS A 126 8.45 9.32 -27.06
CA HIS A 126 9.08 10.24 -26.13
C HIS A 126 8.30 10.37 -24.81
N VAL A 127 9.04 10.69 -23.75
CA VAL A 127 8.54 11.06 -22.42
C VAL A 127 8.54 12.57 -22.31
N ARG A 128 7.40 13.17 -21.99
CA ARG A 128 7.27 14.62 -21.85
C ARG A 128 7.63 15.08 -20.45
N GLU A 129 7.13 14.37 -19.44
CA GLU A 129 7.38 14.62 -18.03
C GLU A 129 7.47 13.29 -17.28
N PHE A 130 8.30 13.23 -16.25
CA PHE A 130 8.40 12.09 -15.36
C PHE A 130 8.70 12.57 -13.93
N LYS A 131 7.91 12.09 -12.97
CA LYS A 131 8.16 12.28 -11.55
C LYS A 131 7.90 10.98 -10.81
N LEU A 132 8.81 10.60 -9.92
CA LEU A 132 8.72 9.45 -9.03
C LEU A 132 9.25 9.85 -7.66
N PHE A 133 8.49 9.64 -6.59
CA PHE A 133 8.86 10.09 -5.26
C PHE A 133 8.23 9.22 -4.16
N VAL A 134 8.83 9.26 -2.98
CA VAL A 134 8.23 8.71 -1.75
C VAL A 134 7.37 9.80 -1.10
N PRO A 135 6.05 9.57 -0.87
CA PRO A 135 5.21 10.53 -0.17
C PRO A 135 5.71 10.86 1.23
N ASN A 136 5.68 12.14 1.61
CA ASN A 136 6.13 12.66 2.90
C ASN A 136 5.00 13.38 3.68
N ASN A 137 3.75 13.15 3.28
CA ASN A 137 2.56 13.73 3.91
C ASN A 137 2.11 13.00 5.19
N ARG A 138 2.83 11.94 5.58
CA ARG A 138 2.59 11.17 6.81
C ARG A 138 3.78 11.30 7.75
N SER A 139 3.53 11.08 9.04
CA SER A 139 4.53 11.19 10.12
C SER A 139 5.67 10.16 10.01
N LEU A 140 5.41 9.04 9.35
CA LEU A 140 6.33 7.95 9.06
C LEU A 140 6.18 7.59 7.58
N ASN A 141 7.23 7.12 6.92
CA ASN A 141 7.16 6.68 5.51
C ASN A 141 8.29 5.72 5.08
N VAL A 142 9.04 5.15 6.03
CA VAL A 142 10.03 4.12 5.74
C VAL A 142 10.07 3.08 6.86
N ASP A 143 10.10 1.81 6.48
CA ASP A 143 10.29 0.66 7.35
C ASP A 143 11.74 0.17 7.21
N MET A 144 12.36 -0.16 8.34
CA MET A 144 13.77 -0.53 8.44
C MET A 144 13.87 -1.84 9.22
N GLU A 145 14.35 -2.89 8.56
CA GLU A 145 14.50 -4.21 9.19
C GLU A 145 15.96 -4.65 9.06
N TRP A 146 16.64 -4.99 10.16
CA TRP A 146 17.99 -5.53 10.09
C TRP A 146 18.16 -6.80 10.90
N LEU A 147 18.94 -7.71 10.33
CA LEU A 147 19.37 -8.90 11.04
C LEU A 147 20.58 -8.55 11.92
N TYR A 148 20.63 -9.10 13.13
CA TYR A 148 21.79 -8.99 14.03
C TYR A 148 22.39 -10.36 14.40
N GLY A 149 21.98 -11.41 13.69
CA GLY A 149 22.48 -12.77 13.86
C GLY A 149 22.23 -13.64 12.63
N ALA A 150 22.85 -14.82 12.60
CA ALA A 150 22.81 -15.73 11.44
C ALA A 150 21.48 -16.51 11.29
N LEU A 151 20.62 -16.52 12.31
CA LEU A 151 19.31 -17.20 12.30
C LEU A 151 18.20 -16.19 12.02
N GLU A 152 17.39 -16.44 10.98
CA GLU A 152 16.33 -15.53 10.51
C GLU A 152 15.15 -15.36 11.47
N SER A 153 14.85 -16.37 12.30
CA SER A 153 13.59 -16.43 13.07
C SER A 153 13.60 -15.70 14.41
N SER A 154 14.76 -15.25 14.90
CA SER A 154 14.87 -14.66 16.25
C SER A 154 15.85 -13.51 16.38
N ASN A 155 16.43 -13.02 15.28
CA ASN A 155 17.45 -11.98 15.30
C ASN A 155 17.16 -10.85 14.32
N MET A 156 15.91 -10.40 14.26
CA MET A 156 15.48 -9.28 13.42
C MET A 156 15.01 -8.15 14.32
N GLU A 157 15.60 -6.97 14.15
CA GLU A 157 15.07 -5.72 14.69
C GLU A 157 14.29 -4.99 13.61
N VAL A 158 13.29 -4.22 14.03
CA VAL A 158 12.44 -3.41 13.16
C VAL A 158 12.34 -2.02 13.74
N ASP A 159 12.50 -1.01 12.89
CA ASP A 159 12.27 0.40 13.21
C ASP A 159 11.52 1.08 12.06
N ILE A 160 10.81 2.16 12.36
CA ILE A 160 10.03 2.91 11.37
C ILE A 160 10.43 4.37 11.46
N GLY A 161 10.86 4.92 10.32
CA GLY A 161 11.40 6.26 10.21
C GLY A 161 10.55 7.21 9.37
N TYR A 162 11.04 8.44 9.30
CA TYR A 162 10.56 9.48 8.39
C TYR A 162 11.69 9.94 7.47
N LEU A 163 11.42 9.88 6.17
CA LEU A 163 12.26 10.32 5.08
C LEU A 163 11.64 11.59 4.48
N PRO A 164 12.28 12.77 4.66
CA PRO A 164 11.69 14.03 4.20
C PRO A 164 11.60 14.14 2.68
N GLN A 165 12.53 13.51 1.94
CA GLN A 165 12.60 13.60 0.49
C GLN A 165 13.34 12.39 -0.10
N MET A 166 12.76 11.80 -1.14
CA MET A 166 13.39 10.82 -2.02
C MET A 166 12.63 10.84 -3.34
N GLU A 167 13.23 11.44 -4.38
CA GLU A 167 12.54 11.66 -5.65
C GLU A 167 13.48 11.66 -6.86
N LEU A 168 12.89 11.33 -8.02
CA LEU A 168 13.45 11.49 -9.35
C LEU A 168 12.47 12.34 -10.15
N GLU A 169 12.99 13.42 -10.76
CA GLU A 169 12.22 14.32 -11.59
C GLU A 169 12.98 14.58 -12.90
N SER A 170 12.28 14.51 -14.02
CA SER A 170 12.83 14.93 -15.30
C SER A 170 12.86 16.45 -15.37
N LEU A 171 14.03 17.03 -15.66
CA LEU A 171 14.17 18.49 -15.86
C LEU A 171 13.61 18.97 -17.21
N GLY A 172 13.21 18.05 -18.08
CA GLY A 172 12.66 18.35 -19.38
C GLY A 172 12.28 17.08 -20.15
N PRO A 173 11.69 17.24 -21.34
CA PRO A 173 11.27 16.11 -22.18
C PRO A 173 12.46 15.30 -22.67
N SER A 174 12.22 14.02 -22.94
CA SER A 174 13.20 13.17 -23.61
C SER A 174 13.39 13.62 -25.06
N VAL A 175 14.63 13.72 -25.50
CA VAL A 175 14.95 13.98 -26.91
C VAL A 175 14.84 12.68 -27.70
N PRO A 176 14.02 12.61 -28.77
CA PRO A 176 13.94 11.43 -29.62
C PRO A 176 15.29 11.14 -30.27
N SER A 177 15.64 9.86 -30.39
CA SER A 177 16.87 9.44 -31.09
C SER A 177 16.72 9.45 -32.61
N VAL A 178 15.47 9.39 -33.11
CA VAL A 178 15.10 9.37 -34.53
C VAL A 178 13.75 10.10 -34.67
N ILE A 179 13.62 11.03 -35.61
CA ILE A 179 12.34 11.64 -36.02
C ILE A 179 11.81 10.91 -37.25
N HIS A 180 10.53 10.59 -37.26
CA HIS A 180 9.85 10.04 -38.43
C HIS A 180 8.87 11.07 -39.02
N ASP A 181 8.64 11.02 -40.34
CA ASP A 181 7.59 11.79 -41.01
C ASP A 181 6.21 11.14 -40.82
N GLU A 182 5.17 11.83 -41.30
CA GLU A 182 3.78 11.36 -41.31
C GLU A 182 3.56 10.04 -42.07
N ASN A 183 4.51 9.63 -42.91
CA ASN A 183 4.51 8.39 -43.67
C ASN A 183 5.41 7.30 -43.03
N GLY A 184 6.04 7.57 -41.89
CA GLY A 184 6.92 6.65 -41.17
C GLY A 184 8.37 6.60 -41.67
N ASN A 185 8.80 7.50 -42.56
CA ASN A 185 10.18 7.58 -43.03
C ASN A 185 11.04 8.36 -42.02
N VAL A 186 12.31 7.98 -41.87
CA VAL A 186 13.26 8.70 -40.99
C VAL A 186 13.57 10.07 -41.58
N ILE A 187 13.18 11.15 -40.88
CA ILE A 187 13.52 12.54 -41.21
C ILE A 187 14.92 12.88 -40.69
N ASP A 188 15.22 12.47 -39.46
CA ASP A 188 16.45 12.84 -38.78
C ASP A 188 16.83 11.76 -37.75
N SER A 189 18.11 11.48 -37.60
CA SER A 189 18.62 10.49 -36.65
C SER A 189 19.86 11.03 -35.97
N ARG A 190 19.97 10.81 -34.66
CA ARG A 190 21.09 11.32 -33.87
C ARG A 190 22.40 10.65 -34.28
N ASP A 191 23.20 11.33 -35.10
CA ASP A 191 24.63 11.01 -35.27
C ASP A 191 25.40 11.39 -34.00
N SER A 192 26.40 10.58 -33.64
CA SER A 192 27.19 10.70 -32.40
C SER A 192 27.91 12.05 -32.22
N GLU A 193 28.02 12.85 -33.30
CA GLU A 193 28.69 14.16 -33.34
C GLU A 193 27.76 15.32 -33.78
N GLY A 194 26.46 15.06 -33.98
CA GLY A 194 25.50 16.06 -34.49
C GLY A 194 24.82 16.92 -33.41
N GLU A 195 24.32 18.10 -33.81
CA GLU A 195 23.54 18.98 -32.94
C GLU A 195 22.24 18.30 -32.45
N PRO A 196 21.81 18.55 -31.21
CA PRO A 196 20.58 17.97 -30.70
C PRO A 196 19.38 18.44 -31.51
N ILE A 197 18.60 17.48 -32.00
CA ILE A 197 17.31 17.70 -32.66
C ILE A 197 16.45 18.66 -31.81
N GLN A 198 16.18 19.86 -32.32
CA GLN A 198 15.23 20.81 -31.71
C GLN A 198 13.79 20.33 -32.00
N PHE A 199 13.25 19.51 -31.11
CA PHE A 199 11.83 19.17 -31.13
C PHE A 199 11.05 20.22 -30.32
N ILE A 200 10.19 20.99 -31.00
CA ILE A 200 9.26 21.90 -30.32
C ILE A 200 8.10 21.07 -29.82
N PHE A 201 7.99 20.93 -28.51
CA PHE A 201 6.86 20.26 -27.91
C PHE A 201 5.69 21.23 -27.78
N GLU A 202 4.54 20.84 -28.30
CA GLU A 202 3.29 21.57 -28.16
C GLU A 202 2.81 21.61 -26.70
N GLU A 203 1.99 22.63 -26.38
CA GLU A 203 1.24 22.65 -25.12
C GLU A 203 0.19 21.54 -25.11
N ILE A 204 0.11 20.80 -24.01
CA ILE A 204 -0.79 19.66 -23.91
C ILE A 204 -2.19 20.15 -23.54
N THR A 205 -3.16 19.90 -24.41
CA THR A 205 -4.58 20.10 -24.09
C THR A 205 -5.20 18.78 -23.65
N TRP A 206 -5.54 18.69 -22.36
CA TRP A 206 -6.21 17.50 -21.81
C TRP A 206 -7.68 17.48 -22.20
N GLN A 207 -8.12 16.39 -22.82
CA GLN A 207 -9.52 16.17 -23.22
C GLN A 207 -10.35 15.61 -22.06
N GLN A 208 -9.71 14.80 -21.20
CA GLN A 208 -10.29 14.25 -19.98
C GLN A 208 -9.21 14.18 -18.90
N GLU A 209 -9.55 14.51 -17.66
CA GLU A 209 -8.63 14.46 -16.51
C GLU A 209 -9.42 14.18 -15.22
N ILE A 210 -8.81 13.44 -14.30
CA ILE A 210 -9.25 13.29 -12.91
C ILE A 210 -8.22 13.88 -11.95
N SER A 211 -8.64 14.13 -10.70
CA SER A 211 -7.74 14.65 -9.69
C SER A 211 -6.64 13.63 -9.33
N TRP A 212 -5.55 14.13 -8.76
CA TRP A 212 -4.47 13.30 -8.27
C TRP A 212 -4.94 12.37 -7.14
N GLU A 213 -5.79 12.88 -6.24
CA GLU A 213 -6.34 12.15 -5.09
C GLU A 213 -7.22 10.99 -5.56
N GLU A 214 -8.03 11.21 -6.60
CA GLU A 214 -8.86 10.15 -7.18
C GLU A 214 -8.00 9.04 -7.78
N ALA A 215 -6.99 9.39 -8.59
CA ALA A 215 -6.06 8.44 -9.17
C ALA A 215 -5.31 7.66 -8.08
N ALA A 216 -4.75 8.36 -7.08
CA ALA A 216 -4.04 7.77 -5.96
C ALA A 216 -4.94 6.81 -5.16
N GLY A 217 -6.20 7.16 -4.94
CA GLY A 217 -7.19 6.31 -4.28
C GLY A 217 -7.47 5.02 -5.05
N LYS A 218 -7.62 5.07 -6.38
CA LYS A 218 -7.81 3.88 -7.21
C LYS A 218 -6.59 2.95 -7.20
N LEU A 219 -5.38 3.52 -7.29
CA LEU A 219 -4.13 2.77 -7.20
C LEU A 219 -3.96 2.12 -5.83
N GLU A 220 -4.36 2.84 -4.78
CA GLU A 220 -4.33 2.34 -3.41
C GLU A 220 -5.27 1.15 -3.21
N VAL A 221 -6.52 1.24 -3.67
CA VAL A 221 -7.50 0.13 -3.57
C VAL A 221 -7.05 -1.08 -4.41
N ALA A 222 -6.38 -0.86 -5.54
CA ALA A 222 -5.84 -1.95 -6.36
C ALA A 222 -4.73 -2.75 -5.62
N MET A 223 -3.91 -2.06 -4.82
CA MET A 223 -2.86 -2.69 -4.00
C MET A 223 -3.37 -3.20 -2.65
N TYR A 224 -4.40 -2.56 -2.10
CA TYR A 224 -4.98 -2.87 -0.80
C TYR A 224 -6.50 -3.03 -0.93
N PRO A 225 -6.99 -4.21 -1.32
CA PRO A 225 -8.41 -4.43 -1.51
C PRO A 225 -9.25 -4.20 -0.24
N PHE A 226 -8.64 -4.28 0.94
CA PHE A 226 -9.30 -3.93 2.19
C PHE A 226 -9.81 -2.48 2.26
N LYS A 227 -9.17 -1.57 1.52
CA LYS A 227 -9.57 -0.16 1.42
C LYS A 227 -10.81 0.08 0.55
N LYS A 228 -11.47 -0.99 0.08
CA LYS A 228 -12.87 -0.90 -0.39
C LYS A 228 -13.82 -0.54 0.75
N VAL A 229 -13.42 -0.76 2.01
CA VAL A 229 -14.07 -0.20 3.19
C VAL A 229 -13.53 1.21 3.43
N SER A 230 -14.41 2.16 3.74
CA SER A 230 -14.02 3.51 4.11
C SER A 230 -13.46 3.52 5.54
N TYR A 231 -12.17 3.82 5.67
CA TYR A 231 -11.52 4.04 6.96
C TYR A 231 -11.40 5.55 7.19
N LEU A 232 -12.11 6.04 8.20
CA LEU A 232 -12.12 7.46 8.56
C LEU A 232 -11.00 7.77 9.57
N PRO A 233 -10.54 9.04 9.66
CA PRO A 233 -9.72 9.49 10.77
C PRO A 233 -10.37 9.17 12.12
N PHE A 234 -9.55 8.89 13.14
CA PHE A 234 -10.01 8.38 14.43
C PHE A 234 -11.22 9.12 15.01
N THR A 235 -11.11 10.43 15.16
CA THR A 235 -12.17 11.26 15.75
C THR A 235 -13.42 11.33 14.88
N GLU A 236 -13.24 11.46 13.56
CA GLU A 236 -14.34 11.52 12.59
C GLU A 236 -15.14 10.21 12.56
N ALA A 237 -14.47 9.07 12.75
CA ALA A 237 -15.13 7.77 12.82
C ALA A 237 -16.13 7.68 13.98
N PHE A 238 -15.77 8.18 15.16
CA PHE A 238 -16.67 8.20 16.33
C PHE A 238 -17.82 9.19 16.17
N GLU A 239 -17.56 10.37 15.60
CA GLU A 239 -18.61 11.34 15.27
C GLU A 239 -19.62 10.76 14.27
N ARG A 240 -19.11 10.10 13.21
CA ARG A 240 -19.93 9.44 12.21
C ARG A 240 -20.73 8.29 12.80
N ALA A 241 -20.09 7.45 13.62
CA ALA A 241 -20.75 6.34 14.29
C ALA A 241 -21.88 6.81 15.22
N LYS A 242 -21.70 7.94 15.91
CA LYS A 242 -22.75 8.56 16.72
C LYS A 242 -23.90 9.04 15.85
N SER A 243 -23.62 9.66 14.70
CA SER A 243 -24.66 10.16 13.78
C SER A 243 -25.45 9.02 13.12
N GLU A 244 -24.80 7.92 12.76
CA GLU A 244 -25.42 6.76 12.09
C GLU A 244 -25.95 5.71 13.08
N SER A 245 -25.69 5.87 14.39
CA SER A 245 -26.01 4.87 15.42
C SER A 245 -25.42 3.49 15.10
N LYS A 246 -24.18 3.47 14.59
CA LYS A 246 -23.40 2.27 14.28
C LYS A 246 -22.27 2.06 15.27
N LEU A 247 -21.76 0.84 15.35
CA LEU A 247 -20.54 0.56 16.10
C LEU A 247 -19.31 1.00 15.32
N VAL A 248 -18.22 1.28 16.02
CA VAL A 248 -16.92 1.55 15.42
C VAL A 248 -16.10 0.26 15.41
N HIS A 249 -15.60 -0.10 14.23
CA HIS A 249 -14.53 -1.08 14.07
C HIS A 249 -13.20 -0.33 14.03
N SER A 250 -12.39 -0.49 15.07
CA SER A 250 -11.14 0.26 15.26
C SER A 250 -9.95 -0.69 15.27
N ILE A 251 -8.94 -0.40 14.44
CA ILE A 251 -7.66 -1.11 14.47
C ILE A 251 -6.60 -0.16 15.02
N LEU A 252 -6.03 -0.49 16.18
CA LEU A 252 -4.96 0.27 16.81
C LEU A 252 -3.65 -0.50 16.67
N LEU A 253 -2.62 0.15 16.15
CA LEU A 253 -1.38 -0.52 15.80
C LEU A 253 -0.15 0.35 16.01
N TRP A 254 0.99 -0.30 16.25
CA TRP A 254 2.26 0.37 16.48
C TRP A 254 2.85 1.01 15.20
N GLY A 255 2.84 0.29 14.08
CA GLY A 255 3.19 0.82 12.74
C GLY A 255 1.95 1.10 11.88
N ALA A 256 2.06 1.63 10.66
CA ALA A 256 0.87 1.93 9.85
C ALA A 256 0.23 0.71 9.18
N LEU A 257 -1.09 0.72 9.01
CA LEU A 257 -1.84 -0.45 8.52
C LEU A 257 -1.62 -0.65 7.02
N GLY A 258 -1.38 0.43 6.29
CA GLY A 258 -0.98 0.41 4.88
C GLY A 258 0.54 0.28 4.73
N ASP A 259 1.08 1.06 3.81
CA ASP A 259 2.45 1.04 3.30
C ASP A 259 3.64 0.91 4.28
N GLN A 260 3.47 1.07 5.59
CA GLN A 260 4.58 1.42 6.50
C GLN A 260 4.83 0.41 7.62
N SER A 261 4.17 -0.75 7.63
CA SER A 261 4.40 -1.72 8.70
C SER A 261 4.37 -3.18 8.27
N CYS A 262 5.33 -3.92 8.82
CA CYS A 262 5.35 -5.38 8.92
C CYS A 262 4.21 -5.92 9.82
N SER A 263 3.82 -5.19 10.86
CA SER A 263 2.96 -5.69 11.94
C SER A 263 1.50 -5.93 11.53
N GLY A 264 1.04 -5.37 10.41
CA GLY A 264 -0.32 -5.56 9.87
C GLY A 264 -0.42 -6.53 8.70
N ARG A 265 0.69 -7.17 8.27
CA ARG A 265 0.77 -8.02 7.07
C ARG A 265 -0.33 -9.09 7.05
N THR A 266 -0.42 -9.89 8.11
CA THR A 266 -1.36 -11.02 8.10
C THR A 266 -2.82 -10.58 8.09
N LEU A 267 -3.20 -9.52 8.82
CA LEU A 267 -4.59 -9.04 8.83
C LEU A 267 -5.04 -8.49 7.47
N ARG A 268 -4.15 -7.79 6.76
CA ARG A 268 -4.44 -7.26 5.43
C ARG A 268 -4.64 -8.37 4.40
N GLU A 269 -3.72 -9.32 4.39
CA GLU A 269 -3.60 -10.34 3.35
C GLU A 269 -4.55 -11.52 3.53
N THR A 270 -5.17 -11.66 4.71
CA THR A 270 -6.17 -12.71 4.98
C THR A 270 -7.56 -12.14 5.17
N VAL A 271 -7.85 -11.57 6.34
CA VAL A 271 -9.23 -11.30 6.77
C VAL A 271 -9.79 -10.02 6.21
N LEU A 272 -8.99 -8.95 6.10
CA LEU A 272 -9.49 -7.65 5.68
C LEU A 272 -9.70 -7.54 4.16
N GLU A 273 -9.05 -8.38 3.35
CA GLU A 273 -9.32 -8.48 1.90
C GLU A 273 -10.54 -9.37 1.58
N SER A 274 -10.98 -10.19 2.53
CA SER A 274 -12.08 -11.14 2.35
C SER A 274 -13.40 -10.45 2.00
N SER A 275 -13.99 -10.81 0.86
CA SER A 275 -15.26 -10.25 0.37
C SER A 275 -16.42 -10.27 1.38
N PRO A 276 -16.70 -11.37 2.11
CA PRO A 276 -17.73 -11.37 3.15
C PRO A 276 -17.42 -10.39 4.29
N ILE A 277 -16.15 -10.25 4.69
CA ILE A 277 -15.75 -9.29 5.73
C ILE A 277 -15.93 -7.86 5.25
N LEU A 278 -15.50 -7.55 4.01
CA LEU A 278 -15.68 -6.23 3.40
C LEU A 278 -17.15 -5.81 3.35
N ALA A 279 -18.03 -6.73 2.93
CA ALA A 279 -19.46 -6.47 2.90
C ALA A 279 -20.01 -6.21 4.30
N PHE A 280 -19.62 -7.06 5.27
CA PHE A 280 -20.10 -6.95 6.65
C PHE A 280 -19.64 -5.67 7.35
N LEU A 281 -18.37 -5.27 7.16
CA LEU A 281 -17.82 -4.03 7.70
C LEU A 281 -18.56 -2.81 7.14
N ASN A 282 -18.76 -2.73 5.82
CA ASN A 282 -19.47 -1.62 5.19
C ASN A 282 -20.95 -1.52 5.62
N GLU A 283 -21.61 -2.66 5.85
CA GLU A 283 -23.00 -2.69 6.28
C GLU A 283 -23.17 -2.28 7.75
N SER A 284 -22.35 -2.86 8.63
CA SER A 284 -22.62 -2.86 10.08
C SER A 284 -21.77 -1.91 10.91
N PHE A 285 -20.64 -1.41 10.39
CA PHE A 285 -19.67 -0.65 11.17
C PHE A 285 -19.24 0.65 10.49
N ILE A 286 -18.71 1.57 11.29
CA ILE A 286 -17.82 2.64 10.82
C ILE A 286 -16.39 2.21 11.13
N SER A 287 -15.52 2.16 10.12
CA SER A 287 -14.16 1.67 10.29
C SER A 287 -13.15 2.80 10.48
N THR A 288 -12.16 2.57 11.35
CA THR A 288 -11.00 3.44 11.56
C THR A 288 -9.76 2.60 11.84
N TRP A 289 -8.59 3.17 11.56
CA TRP A 289 -7.34 2.68 12.10
C TRP A 289 -6.46 3.85 12.50
N SER A 290 -5.59 3.67 13.49
CA SER A 290 -4.76 4.74 14.02
C SER A 290 -3.45 4.21 14.59
N LEU A 291 -2.44 5.06 14.66
CA LEU A 291 -1.19 4.73 15.31
C LEU A 291 -1.31 4.93 16.82
N VAL A 292 -0.66 4.07 17.60
CA VAL A 292 -0.54 4.24 19.06
C VAL A 292 -0.03 5.65 19.39
N LYS A 293 1.03 6.09 18.69
CA LYS A 293 1.62 7.42 18.87
C LYS A 293 0.62 8.56 18.61
N GLU A 294 -0.26 8.42 17.62
CA GLU A 294 -1.28 9.44 17.33
C GLU A 294 -2.29 9.55 18.47
N LEU A 295 -2.68 8.43 19.08
CA LEU A 295 -3.58 8.43 20.24
C LEU A 295 -2.89 8.94 21.51
N GLU A 296 -1.62 8.61 21.73
CA GLU A 296 -0.81 9.17 22.83
C GLU A 296 -0.71 10.70 22.72
N GLU A 297 -0.48 11.23 21.52
CA GLU A 297 -0.49 12.67 21.26
C GLU A 297 -1.87 13.29 21.48
N LEU A 298 -2.95 12.61 21.07
CA LEU A 298 -4.33 13.05 21.27
C LEU A 298 -4.70 13.12 22.76
N GLN A 299 -4.26 12.12 23.54
CA GLN A 299 -4.39 12.08 25.00
C GLN A 299 -3.59 13.22 25.65
N ALA A 300 -2.37 13.49 25.18
CA ALA A 300 -1.49 14.50 25.76
C ALA A 300 -1.95 15.94 25.51
N LYS A 301 -2.51 16.24 24.33
CA LYS A 301 -2.89 17.62 23.93
C LYS A 301 -4.01 18.19 24.79
N ARG A 302 -4.91 17.37 25.37
CA ARG A 302 -6.06 17.78 26.22
C ARG A 302 -6.93 18.94 25.66
N GLU A 303 -6.81 19.28 24.37
CA GLU A 303 -7.57 20.37 23.74
C GLU A 303 -9.06 20.06 23.65
N ASN A 304 -9.41 18.77 23.57
CA ASN A 304 -10.78 18.27 23.58
C ASN A 304 -10.90 17.08 24.53
N GLU A 305 -11.58 17.27 25.65
CA GLU A 305 -11.79 16.24 26.69
C GLU A 305 -12.46 14.98 26.13
N VAL A 306 -13.35 15.12 25.13
CA VAL A 306 -14.00 13.97 24.50
C VAL A 306 -12.99 13.14 23.73
N ASN A 307 -12.17 13.77 22.90
CA ASN A 307 -11.17 13.08 22.08
C ASN A 307 -10.07 12.44 22.94
N SER A 308 -9.63 13.13 23.99
CA SER A 308 -8.69 12.57 24.97
C SER A 308 -9.27 11.32 25.62
N LYS A 309 -10.53 11.36 26.05
CA LYS A 309 -11.20 10.21 26.66
C LYS A 309 -11.37 9.03 25.68
N LEU A 310 -11.64 9.31 24.40
CA LEU A 310 -11.68 8.28 23.36
C LEU A 310 -10.32 7.59 23.23
N ALA A 311 -9.23 8.38 23.15
CA ALA A 311 -7.87 7.83 23.10
C ALA A 311 -7.55 6.99 24.34
N ASP A 312 -7.87 7.49 25.54
CA ASP A 312 -7.64 6.78 26.81
C ASP A 312 -8.25 5.37 26.81
N LEU A 313 -9.53 5.26 26.39
CA LEU A 313 -10.26 3.99 26.36
C LEU A 313 -9.66 2.97 25.38
N HIS A 314 -9.08 3.45 24.27
CA HIS A 314 -8.43 2.58 23.28
C HIS A 314 -7.04 2.16 23.75
N LEU A 315 -6.25 3.10 24.28
CA LEU A 315 -4.91 2.83 24.80
C LEU A 315 -4.96 1.86 26.00
N GLU A 316 -6.00 1.91 26.83
CA GLU A 316 -6.19 0.96 27.95
C GLU A 316 -6.31 -0.49 27.48
N LYS A 317 -6.89 -0.73 26.29
CA LYS A 317 -7.10 -2.08 25.74
C LYS A 317 -6.01 -2.51 24.77
N TYR A 318 -5.12 -1.62 24.39
CA TYR A 318 -4.07 -1.91 23.44
C TYR A 318 -3.08 -2.93 23.99
N ASN A 319 -2.86 -4.01 23.23
CA ASN A 319 -1.72 -4.89 23.42
C ASN A 319 -0.89 -4.94 22.14
N PHE A 320 0.44 -4.94 22.29
CA PHE A 320 1.36 -4.93 21.16
C PHE A 320 1.23 -6.22 20.31
N PRO A 321 1.42 -6.16 18.97
CA PRO A 321 1.67 -4.97 18.14
C PRO A 321 0.42 -4.36 17.50
N VAL A 322 -0.69 -5.10 17.49
CA VAL A 322 -1.94 -4.71 16.84
C VAL A 322 -3.11 -5.22 17.65
N GLU A 323 -4.04 -4.32 17.98
CA GLU A 323 -5.28 -4.61 18.68
C GLU A 323 -6.47 -4.21 17.82
N ILE A 324 -7.41 -5.13 17.64
CA ILE A 324 -8.64 -4.90 16.87
C ILE A 324 -9.78 -4.79 17.86
N MET A 325 -10.55 -3.72 17.77
CA MET A 325 -11.58 -3.37 18.75
C MET A 325 -12.92 -3.10 18.06
N ILE A 326 -13.98 -3.48 18.75
CA ILE A 326 -15.36 -3.07 18.48
C ILE A 326 -15.78 -2.14 19.60
N CYS A 327 -16.19 -0.93 19.23
CA CYS A 327 -16.46 0.15 20.17
C CYS A 327 -17.87 0.72 19.95
N LEU A 328 -18.48 1.18 21.03
CA LEU A 328 -19.67 2.04 20.97
C LEU A 328 -19.29 3.45 20.48
N PRO A 329 -20.25 4.25 19.97
CA PRO A 329 -19.98 5.63 19.55
C PRO A 329 -19.40 6.56 20.62
N ASN A 330 -19.50 6.20 21.90
CA ASN A 330 -18.92 6.94 23.02
C ASN A 330 -17.48 6.52 23.36
N GLY A 331 -16.89 5.59 22.60
CA GLY A 331 -15.54 5.05 22.80
C GLY A 331 -15.44 3.82 23.69
N THR A 332 -16.53 3.36 24.33
CA THR A 332 -16.48 2.17 25.17
C THR A 332 -16.20 0.93 24.32
N VAL A 333 -15.09 0.24 24.61
CA VAL A 333 -14.71 -1.01 23.95
C VAL A 333 -15.59 -2.15 24.46
N VAL A 334 -16.37 -2.77 23.56
CA VAL A 334 -17.27 -3.89 23.89
C VAL A 334 -16.65 -5.25 23.59
N HIS A 335 -15.73 -5.30 22.64
CA HIS A 335 -15.00 -6.51 22.28
C HIS A 335 -13.67 -6.11 21.65
N HIS A 336 -12.62 -6.89 21.90
CA HIS A 336 -11.33 -6.68 21.27
C HIS A 336 -10.57 -8.00 21.15
N ILE A 337 -9.60 -8.04 20.23
CA ILE A 337 -8.71 -9.17 20.01
C ILE A 337 -7.34 -8.67 19.54
N ASN A 338 -6.29 -9.20 20.17
CA ASN A 338 -4.91 -8.96 19.76
C ASN A 338 -4.58 -9.80 18.52
N ALA A 339 -3.83 -9.22 17.57
CA ALA A 339 -3.49 -9.90 16.33
C ALA A 339 -2.66 -11.17 16.53
N ASN A 340 -1.72 -11.21 17.48
CA ASN A 340 -0.93 -12.43 17.73
C ASN A 340 -1.82 -13.57 18.22
N TYR A 341 -2.71 -13.28 19.17
CA TYR A 341 -3.68 -14.26 19.65
C TYR A 341 -4.60 -14.74 18.53
N PHE A 342 -5.05 -13.83 17.65
CA PHE A 342 -5.84 -14.17 16.48
C PHE A 342 -5.08 -15.11 15.51
N LEU A 343 -3.78 -14.90 15.32
CA LEU A 343 -2.95 -15.77 14.48
C LEU A 343 -2.73 -17.14 15.10
N ASP A 344 -2.53 -17.19 16.42
CA ASP A 344 -2.36 -18.46 17.14
C ASP A 344 -3.60 -19.35 16.98
N ILE A 345 -4.81 -18.81 17.19
CA ILE A 345 -6.06 -19.58 17.08
C ILE A 345 -6.39 -20.02 15.64
N THR A 346 -5.93 -19.26 14.64
CA THR A 346 -6.21 -19.55 13.21
C THR A 346 -5.16 -20.44 12.57
N SER A 347 -3.97 -20.57 13.19
CA SER A 347 -2.90 -21.47 12.74
C SER A 347 -3.06 -22.93 13.19
N MET A 348 -3.99 -23.21 14.12
CA MET A 348 -4.25 -24.57 14.61
C MET A 348 -4.88 -25.45 13.52
N LYS A 349 -4.38 -26.68 13.40
CA LYS A 349 -4.96 -27.67 12.48
C LYS A 349 -6.38 -28.04 12.93
N PRO A 350 -7.31 -28.35 12.00
CA PRO A 350 -8.70 -28.67 12.33
C PRO A 350 -8.86 -29.79 13.37
N GLU A 351 -7.88 -30.68 13.50
CA GLU A 351 -7.88 -31.83 14.43
C GLU A 351 -7.66 -31.44 15.91
N GLU A 352 -7.13 -30.25 16.21
CA GLU A 352 -6.89 -29.77 17.59
C GLU A 352 -7.98 -28.80 18.09
N ALA A 353 -8.89 -28.38 17.19
CA ALA A 353 -9.91 -27.36 17.44
C ALA A 353 -11.14 -27.84 18.22
N GLU A 354 -11.30 -29.15 18.48
CA GLU A 354 -12.45 -29.66 19.25
C GLU A 354 -12.44 -29.25 20.73
N SER A 355 -11.34 -28.65 21.22
CA SER A 355 -11.20 -28.19 22.60
C SER A 355 -11.29 -26.67 22.79
N SER A 356 -11.30 -25.88 21.71
CA SER A 356 -11.44 -24.43 21.76
C SER A 356 -12.90 -24.02 21.45
N ILE A 357 -13.32 -22.86 21.98
CA ILE A 357 -14.71 -22.35 22.01
C ILE A 357 -15.29 -22.09 20.59
N PHE A 358 -14.54 -22.37 19.52
CA PHE A 358 -14.88 -22.03 18.15
C PHE A 358 -15.11 -23.29 17.30
N SER A 359 -16.38 -23.67 17.15
CA SER A 359 -16.83 -24.73 16.24
C SER A 359 -16.76 -24.23 14.79
N PHE A 360 -15.91 -24.86 13.97
CA PHE A 360 -15.84 -24.59 12.52
C PHE A 360 -16.98 -25.31 11.80
N SER A 361 -17.96 -24.56 11.28
CA SER A 361 -18.95 -25.11 10.35
C SER A 361 -18.34 -25.31 8.97
N ALA A 362 -18.65 -26.44 8.33
CA ALA A 362 -18.10 -26.96 7.06
C ALA A 362 -18.48 -26.15 5.79
N SER A 363 -18.28 -24.82 5.80
CA SER A 363 -18.20 -24.01 4.59
C SER A 363 -16.74 -23.91 4.15
N PHE A 364 -16.49 -23.88 2.84
CA PHE A 364 -15.17 -23.75 2.18
C PHE A 364 -14.44 -22.41 2.48
N GLU A 365 -14.65 -21.82 3.65
CA GLU A 365 -14.06 -20.55 4.06
C GLU A 365 -12.78 -20.77 4.85
N ASP A 366 -11.78 -19.94 4.58
CA ASP A 366 -10.52 -19.88 5.34
C ASP A 366 -10.84 -19.73 6.85
N PRO A 367 -10.31 -20.60 7.74
CA PRO A 367 -10.52 -20.51 9.18
C PRO A 367 -10.30 -19.12 9.77
N SER A 368 -9.38 -18.35 9.20
CA SER A 368 -9.13 -16.96 9.63
C SER A 368 -10.32 -16.04 9.33
N THR A 369 -10.91 -16.14 8.14
CA THR A 369 -12.10 -15.37 7.75
C THR A 369 -13.29 -15.71 8.63
N ALA A 370 -13.54 -17.00 8.88
CA ALA A 370 -14.64 -17.45 9.72
C ALA A 370 -14.52 -16.94 11.15
N THR A 371 -13.31 -17.03 11.72
CA THR A 371 -13.00 -16.56 13.08
C THR A 371 -13.18 -15.05 13.19
N TYR A 372 -12.74 -14.29 12.19
CA TYR A 372 -12.89 -12.84 12.17
C TYR A 372 -14.35 -12.41 12.04
N LEU A 373 -15.12 -13.08 11.17
CA LEU A 373 -16.55 -12.82 11.04
C LEU A 373 -17.30 -13.10 12.36
N GLN A 374 -16.91 -14.17 13.06
CA GLN A 374 -17.46 -14.50 14.37
C GLN A 374 -17.13 -13.42 15.40
N PHE A 375 -15.89 -12.93 15.45
CA PHE A 375 -15.49 -11.79 16.28
C PHE A 375 -16.37 -10.55 16.03
N LEU A 376 -16.61 -10.19 14.76
CA LEU A 376 -17.46 -9.05 14.42
C LEU A 376 -18.92 -9.26 14.86
N LYS A 377 -19.47 -10.46 14.65
CA LYS A 377 -20.83 -10.82 15.08
C LYS A 377 -20.98 -10.81 16.61
N GLU A 378 -20.00 -11.33 17.33
CA GLU A 378 -19.98 -11.29 18.80
C GLU A 378 -19.91 -9.86 19.31
N GLY A 379 -19.12 -8.97 18.67
CA GLY A 379 -19.10 -7.55 18.99
C GLY A 379 -20.48 -6.91 18.92
N LEU A 380 -21.25 -7.18 17.86
CA LEU A 380 -22.63 -6.71 17.73
C LEU A 380 -23.56 -7.28 18.81
N GLN A 381 -23.42 -8.57 19.14
CA GLN A 381 -24.23 -9.20 20.19
C GLN A 381 -23.93 -8.61 21.58
N ARG A 382 -22.65 -8.42 21.91
CA ARG A 382 -22.20 -7.81 23.18
C ARG A 382 -22.60 -6.35 23.30
N ALA A 383 -22.79 -5.65 22.18
CA ALA A 383 -23.27 -4.27 22.18
C ALA A 383 -24.79 -4.14 22.42
N LYS A 384 -25.61 -5.18 22.16
CA LYS A 384 -27.07 -5.10 22.30
C LYS A 384 -27.56 -4.55 23.65
N PRO A 385 -27.02 -4.96 24.82
CA PRO A 385 -27.45 -4.42 26.10
C PRO A 385 -27.21 -2.92 26.25
N PHE A 386 -26.21 -2.37 25.56
CA PHE A 386 -25.84 -0.96 25.61
C PHE A 386 -26.61 -0.09 24.62
N LEU A 387 -27.25 -0.70 23.61
CA LEU A 387 -28.08 -0.01 22.61
C LEU A 387 -29.58 0.00 23.00
N GLN A 388 -29.96 -0.80 24.00
CA GLN A 388 -31.33 -0.88 24.54
C GLN A 388 -31.52 -0.08 25.85
N ALA A 389 -30.46 0.57 26.34
CA ALA A 389 -30.45 1.50 27.46
C ALA A 389 -30.43 2.93 26.92
#